data_AF-A0A3B4WZM2-F1
#
_entry.id   AF-A0A3B4WZM2-F1
#
_cell.length_a   1.000
_cell.length_b   1.000
_cell.length_c   1.000
_cell.angle_alpha   90.00
_cell.angle_beta   90.00
_cell.angle_gamma   90.00
#
_symmetry.space_group_name_H-M   'P 1'
#
loop_
_entity.id
_entity.type
_entity.pdbx_description
1 polymer ?
#
loop_
_entity_poly.entity_id
_entity_poly.type
_entity_poly.pdbx_seq_one_letter_code
_entity_poly.pdbx_strand_id
1 'polypeptide(L)'
;MTSKGAKETIVSKLGFKSSSSASKAEAELERVRKENAHLRRKIDDLAKRHIKPPDSDKSKLLERILSLETLRERNNQQLLVKEQELDTMRQQLSARGGEVVASLQAQLEQRRKDAEQRDMLFQSLSQETENLKNKLTTVSARCQSLETQVPPADLALVQDQLRDALEKNQQWLVYDQQRETYVQSVLARSMELEQQLAQAKQQQTKQEAGSDAQAELKSQREQVTRVQEETLALQRRYEVKCSELSSFLMKYEEKSKELEGAKMQLQVNMLQKSFLSQNEEQRRIAALEQQIQLSAKDFENEKIDRQSMQHQLHKVLKELRKARDQIAKLESAKQPNARFSEPSSYNRLEFERLTIDDTLGPTSPSKVTNLLDESFLECPKCRATYPTSRHRELLAHIDFCLA
;
A
#
# COMPACT_ATOMS: atom_id res chain seq x y z
N MET A 1 -41.34 -55.55 84.97
CA MET A 1 -40.73 -55.05 86.23
C MET A 1 -40.37 -53.57 86.04
N THR A 2 -40.72 -52.70 87.00
CA THR A 2 -40.22 -51.31 87.24
C THR A 2 -40.32 -50.32 86.04
N SER A 3 -40.75 -49.06 86.14
CA SER A 3 -40.96 -48.15 87.26
C SER A 3 -41.82 -46.99 86.73
N LYS A 4 -42.97 -46.76 87.38
CA LYS A 4 -43.72 -45.51 87.34
C LYS A 4 -43.10 -44.58 88.39
N GLY A 5 -42.88 -43.32 88.04
CA GLY A 5 -42.82 -42.25 89.03
C GLY A 5 -41.55 -41.41 88.99
N ALA A 6 -41.52 -40.46 88.06
CA ALA A 6 -40.82 -39.20 88.25
C ALA A 6 -41.68 -38.10 87.61
N LYS A 7 -42.87 -37.90 88.22
CA LYS A 7 -43.53 -36.60 88.23
C LYS A 7 -42.64 -35.64 89.02
N GLU A 8 -42.69 -34.37 88.64
CA GLU A 8 -42.34 -33.24 89.50
C GLU A 8 -40.85 -33.05 89.81
N THR A 9 -40.08 -32.44 88.90
CA THR A 9 -38.97 -31.58 89.38
C THR A 9 -38.64 -30.37 88.50
N ILE A 10 -39.06 -30.24 87.23
CA ILE A 10 -38.58 -29.11 86.39
C ILE A 10 -39.60 -28.52 85.41
N VAL A 11 -40.85 -28.24 85.84
CA VAL A 11 -41.64 -27.12 85.23
C VAL A 11 -42.37 -26.30 86.32
N SER A 12 -41.86 -26.33 87.55
CA SER A 12 -42.16 -25.30 88.57
C SER A 12 -41.38 -23.99 88.34
N LYS A 13 -40.92 -23.75 87.10
CA LYS A 13 -40.20 -22.52 86.67
C LYS A 13 -40.92 -21.71 85.59
N LEU A 14 -42.13 -22.10 85.18
CA LEU A 14 -43.02 -21.29 84.36
C LEU A 14 -44.44 -21.39 84.92
N GLY A 15 -44.67 -20.65 86.01
CA GLY A 15 -45.98 -20.55 86.65
C GLY A 15 -46.98 -19.80 85.76
N PHE A 16 -47.82 -20.53 85.03
CA PHE A 16 -49.08 -20.02 84.51
C PHE A 16 -50.20 -21.01 84.79
N LYS A 17 -50.67 -21.05 86.05
CA LYS A 17 -52.03 -21.49 86.36
C LYS A 17 -52.95 -20.30 86.05
N SER A 18 -53.54 -20.26 84.86
CA SER A 18 -54.58 -19.27 84.52
C SER A 18 -55.88 -19.97 84.18
N SER A 19 -56.63 -20.38 85.20
CA SER A 19 -58.06 -20.72 85.08
C SER A 19 -58.97 -19.48 85.08
N SER A 20 -58.43 -18.30 84.76
CA SER A 20 -59.16 -17.05 84.53
C SER A 20 -58.77 -16.33 83.22
N SER A 21 -57.83 -16.88 82.43
CA SER A 21 -57.39 -16.28 81.16
C SER A 21 -58.21 -16.73 79.96
N ALA A 22 -58.86 -17.91 79.99
CA ALA A 22 -59.69 -18.38 78.88
C ALA A 22 -60.94 -17.51 78.70
N SER A 23 -61.65 -17.17 79.79
CA SER A 23 -62.81 -16.28 79.72
C SER A 23 -62.42 -14.83 79.38
N LYS A 24 -61.24 -14.36 79.80
CA LYS A 24 -60.67 -13.08 79.37
C LYS A 24 -60.31 -13.08 77.88
N ALA A 25 -59.65 -14.13 77.39
CA ALA A 25 -59.29 -14.26 75.99
C ALA A 25 -60.53 -14.39 75.09
N GLU A 26 -61.59 -15.07 75.56
CA GLU A 26 -62.85 -15.21 74.86
C GLU A 26 -63.65 -13.89 74.84
N ALA A 27 -63.65 -13.14 75.95
CA ALA A 27 -64.21 -11.78 75.99
C ALA A 27 -63.43 -10.80 75.11
N GLU A 28 -62.10 -10.97 75.00
CA GLU A 28 -61.25 -10.16 74.14
C GLU A 28 -61.41 -10.51 72.66
N LEU A 29 -61.63 -11.79 72.33
CA LEU A 29 -62.02 -12.23 70.99
C LEU A 29 -63.39 -11.67 70.59
N GLU A 30 -64.34 -11.63 71.54
CA GLU A 30 -65.65 -11.04 71.28
C GLU A 30 -65.60 -9.52 71.15
N ARG A 31 -64.70 -8.85 71.87
CA ARG A 31 -64.36 -7.44 71.66
C ARG A 31 -63.77 -7.21 70.26
N VAL A 32 -62.81 -8.02 69.84
CA VAL A 32 -62.21 -7.95 68.49
C VAL A 32 -63.23 -8.25 67.40
N ARG A 33 -64.19 -9.16 67.63
CA ARG A 33 -65.30 -9.40 66.68
C ARG A 33 -66.23 -8.20 66.57
N LYS A 34 -66.58 -7.56 67.70
CA LYS A 34 -67.40 -6.33 67.70
C LYS A 34 -66.67 -5.16 67.06
N GLU A 35 -65.37 -5.01 67.32
CA GLU A 35 -64.51 -4.03 66.66
C GLU A 35 -64.40 -4.31 65.16
N ASN A 36 -64.21 -5.56 64.73
CA ASN A 36 -64.22 -5.93 63.31
C ASN A 36 -65.57 -5.64 62.65
N ALA A 37 -66.68 -5.94 63.32
CA ALA A 37 -68.02 -5.66 62.82
C ALA A 37 -68.29 -4.14 62.76
N HIS A 38 -67.72 -3.37 63.69
CA HIS A 38 -67.79 -1.90 63.68
C HIS A 38 -66.91 -1.30 62.59
N LEU A 39 -65.70 -1.84 62.37
CA LEU A 39 -64.81 -1.44 61.30
C LEU A 39 -65.42 -1.78 59.93
N ARG A 40 -66.03 -2.96 59.77
CA ARG A 40 -66.80 -3.31 58.56
C ARG A 40 -67.95 -2.34 58.32
N ARG A 41 -68.73 -2.01 59.35
CA ARG A 41 -69.77 -0.97 59.25
C ARG A 41 -69.22 0.40 58.90
N LYS A 42 -68.08 0.80 59.47
CA LYS A 42 -67.39 2.04 59.10
C LYS A 42 -66.89 2.03 57.66
N ILE A 43 -66.38 0.90 57.17
CA ILE A 43 -65.96 0.72 55.78
C ILE A 43 -67.18 0.82 54.86
N ASP A 44 -68.30 0.19 55.20
CA ASP A 44 -69.55 0.28 54.46
C ASP A 44 -70.13 1.70 54.49
N ASP A 45 -70.05 2.40 55.62
CA ASP A 45 -70.46 3.81 55.75
C ASP A 45 -69.54 4.75 54.97
N LEU A 46 -68.24 4.45 54.88
CA LEU A 46 -67.29 5.17 54.02
C LEU A 46 -67.55 4.90 52.55
N ALA A 47 -67.96 3.69 52.18
CA ALA A 47 -68.36 3.34 50.81
C ALA A 47 -69.70 4.00 50.42
N LYS A 48 -70.62 4.15 51.37
CA LYS A 48 -71.93 4.82 51.17
C LYS A 48 -71.85 6.34 51.23
N ARG A 49 -70.89 6.92 51.96
CA ARG A 49 -70.57 8.35 51.91
C ARG A 49 -69.90 8.66 50.57
N HIS A 50 -70.73 8.82 49.55
CA HIS A 50 -70.45 9.57 48.33
C HIS A 50 -68.95 9.71 48.00
N ILE A 51 -68.37 8.70 47.37
CA ILE A 51 -67.50 9.01 46.25
C ILE A 51 -68.44 9.65 45.24
N LYS A 52 -68.51 10.99 45.23
CA LYS A 52 -69.14 11.73 44.14
C LYS A 52 -68.65 11.07 42.84
N PRO A 53 -69.53 10.71 41.87
CA PRO A 53 -69.04 10.32 40.55
C PRO A 53 -68.03 11.39 40.14
N PRO A 54 -66.83 11.00 39.66
CA PRO A 54 -65.78 11.96 39.39
C PRO A 54 -66.41 13.08 38.57
N ASP A 55 -66.24 14.32 39.04
CA ASP A 55 -66.60 15.51 38.29
C ASP A 55 -66.21 15.27 36.83
N SER A 56 -67.06 15.56 35.84
CA SER A 56 -66.82 15.08 34.47
C SER A 56 -65.41 15.43 33.97
N ASP A 57 -64.87 16.54 34.48
CA ASP A 57 -63.54 17.05 34.20
C ASP A 57 -62.42 16.26 34.90
N LYS A 58 -62.66 15.70 36.09
CA LYS A 58 -61.75 14.74 36.74
C LYS A 58 -61.68 13.42 35.96
N SER A 59 -62.81 12.94 35.43
CA SER A 59 -62.82 11.73 34.59
C SER A 59 -62.04 11.95 33.29
N LYS A 60 -62.30 13.06 32.60
CA LYS A 60 -61.55 13.46 31.39
C LYS A 60 -60.06 13.65 31.66
N LEU A 61 -59.69 14.21 32.82
CA LEU A 61 -58.29 14.36 33.20
C LEU A 61 -57.61 12.99 33.42
N LEU A 62 -58.28 12.05 34.07
CA LEU A 62 -57.77 10.70 34.26
C LEU A 62 -57.61 9.96 32.93
N GLU A 63 -58.60 10.05 32.03
CA GLU A 63 -58.48 9.50 30.67
C GLU A 63 -57.32 10.14 29.90
N ARG A 64 -57.13 11.46 30.03
CA ARG A 64 -56.00 12.16 29.41
C ARG A 64 -54.67 11.68 29.99
N ILE A 65 -54.55 11.54 31.30
CA ILE A 65 -53.35 11.02 31.97
C ILE A 65 -53.06 9.59 31.48
N LEU A 66 -54.05 8.70 31.45
CA LEU A 66 -53.89 7.33 30.94
C LEU A 66 -53.44 7.31 29.48
N SER A 67 -54.02 8.16 28.62
CA SER A 67 -53.63 8.26 27.22
C SER A 67 -52.18 8.74 27.04
N LEU A 68 -51.75 9.69 27.87
CA LEU A 68 -50.39 10.23 27.87
C LEU A 68 -49.39 9.23 28.42
N GLU A 69 -49.73 8.50 29.49
CA GLU A 69 -48.88 7.46 30.06
C GLU A 69 -48.68 6.31 29.06
N THR A 70 -49.75 5.92 28.35
CA THR A 70 -49.69 4.90 27.30
C THR A 70 -48.81 5.37 26.13
N LEU A 71 -48.94 6.64 25.73
CA LEU A 71 -48.10 7.20 24.67
C LEU A 71 -46.63 7.29 25.11
N ARG A 72 -46.37 7.73 26.34
CA ARG A 72 -45.04 7.77 26.95
C ARG A 72 -44.40 6.39 26.96
N GLU A 73 -45.14 5.37 27.38
CA GLU A 73 -44.66 3.99 27.42
C GLU A 73 -44.35 3.46 26.01
N ARG A 74 -45.22 3.70 25.03
CA ARG A 74 -44.93 3.34 23.62
C ARG A 74 -43.70 4.07 23.09
N ASN A 75 -43.55 5.37 23.37
CA ASN A 75 -42.39 6.15 22.95
C ASN A 75 -41.10 5.63 23.60
N ASN A 76 -41.13 5.26 24.88
CA ASN A 76 -39.99 4.65 25.57
C ASN A 76 -39.61 3.29 24.97
N GLN A 77 -40.60 2.44 24.66
CA GLN A 77 -40.34 1.15 23.99
C GLN A 77 -39.73 1.35 22.61
N GLN A 78 -40.22 2.34 21.84
CA GLN A 78 -39.63 2.69 20.54
C GLN A 78 -38.18 3.20 20.69
N LEU A 79 -37.91 4.05 21.68
CA LEU A 79 -36.56 4.53 21.97
C LEU A 79 -35.62 3.38 22.34
N LEU A 80 -36.06 2.42 23.16
CA LEU A 80 -35.27 1.25 23.52
C LEU A 80 -34.91 0.39 22.31
N VAL A 81 -35.87 0.16 21.40
CA VAL A 81 -35.60 -0.56 20.13
C VAL A 81 -34.61 0.22 19.28
N LYS A 82 -34.74 1.55 19.19
CA LYS A 82 -33.79 2.39 18.46
C LYS A 82 -32.40 2.41 19.08
N GLU A 83 -32.28 2.38 20.41
CA GLU A 83 -31.00 2.22 21.09
C GLU A 83 -30.35 0.87 20.77
N GLN A 84 -31.10 -0.23 20.79
CA GLN A 84 -30.59 -1.55 20.41
C GLN A 84 -30.14 -1.62 18.94
N GLU A 85 -30.90 -1.01 18.03
CA GLU A 85 -30.51 -0.87 16.62
C GLU A 85 -29.20 -0.08 16.48
N LEU A 86 -29.06 1.05 17.19
CA LEU A 86 -27.83 1.85 17.18
C LEU A 86 -26.63 1.07 17.72
N ASP A 87 -26.80 0.32 18.80
CA ASP A 87 -25.72 -0.47 19.37
C ASP A 87 -25.31 -1.63 18.45
N THR A 88 -26.26 -2.26 17.77
CA THR A 88 -25.97 -3.27 16.74
C THR A 88 -25.16 -2.67 15.59
N MET A 89 -25.56 -1.48 15.11
CA MET A 89 -24.83 -0.78 14.05
C MET A 89 -23.42 -0.38 14.50
N ARG A 90 -23.25 0.08 15.75
CA ARG A 90 -21.93 0.40 16.33
C ARG A 90 -21.03 -0.82 16.39
N GLN A 91 -21.55 -1.97 16.84
CA GLN A 91 -20.80 -3.22 16.88
C GLN A 91 -20.38 -3.67 15.48
N GLN A 92 -21.28 -3.60 14.49
CA GLN A 92 -20.96 -3.94 13.11
C GLN A 92 -19.88 -3.02 12.51
N LEU A 93 -19.98 -1.70 12.76
CA LEU A 93 -18.96 -0.74 12.33
C LEU A 93 -17.61 -0.99 13.00
N SER A 94 -17.62 -1.32 14.30
CA SER A 94 -16.40 -1.68 15.02
C SER A 94 -15.77 -2.97 14.48
N ALA A 95 -16.58 -4.00 14.20
CA ALA A 95 -16.10 -5.27 13.66
C ALA A 95 -15.52 -5.10 12.25
N ARG A 96 -16.27 -4.46 11.34
CA ARG A 96 -15.81 -4.16 9.97
C ARG A 96 -14.60 -3.25 9.96
N GLY A 97 -14.58 -2.23 10.83
CA GLY A 97 -13.43 -1.35 11.00
C GLY A 97 -12.20 -2.13 11.45
N GLY A 98 -12.34 -3.03 12.42
CA GLY A 98 -11.26 -3.90 12.89
C GLY A 98 -10.71 -4.82 11.81
N GLU A 99 -11.58 -5.46 11.01
CA GLU A 99 -11.16 -6.32 9.89
C GLU A 99 -10.39 -5.55 8.82
N VAL A 100 -10.87 -4.36 8.45
CA VAL A 100 -10.19 -3.50 7.47
C VAL A 100 -8.83 -3.05 7.99
N VAL A 101 -8.75 -2.63 9.26
CA VAL A 101 -7.48 -2.22 9.89
C VAL A 101 -6.50 -3.39 9.94
N ALA A 102 -6.93 -4.58 10.35
CA ALA A 102 -6.08 -5.76 10.40
C ALA A 102 -5.57 -6.17 9.01
N SER A 103 -6.44 -6.13 7.98
CA SER A 103 -6.06 -6.41 6.60
C SER A 103 -5.04 -5.41 6.05
N LEU A 104 -5.26 -4.11 6.29
CA LEU A 104 -4.31 -3.06 5.89
C LEU A 104 -2.97 -3.19 6.62
N GLN A 105 -2.99 -3.51 7.92
CA GLN A 105 -1.78 -3.73 8.69
C GLN A 105 -0.98 -4.93 8.17
N ALA A 106 -1.65 -6.04 7.87
CA ALA A 106 -1.02 -7.22 7.25
C ALA A 106 -0.43 -6.89 5.86
N GLN A 107 -1.14 -6.10 5.05
CA GLN A 107 -0.62 -5.65 3.75
C GLN A 107 0.62 -4.76 3.91
N LEU A 108 0.65 -3.84 4.87
CA LEU A 108 1.81 -3.01 5.14
C LEU A 108 3.02 -3.83 5.60
N GLU A 109 2.81 -4.79 6.49
CA GLU A 109 3.87 -5.71 6.92
C GLU A 109 4.41 -6.55 5.76
N GLN A 110 3.54 -7.04 4.89
CA GLN A 110 3.96 -7.76 3.69
C GLN A 110 4.76 -6.86 2.75
N ARG A 111 4.28 -5.64 2.48
CA ARG A 111 5.01 -4.67 1.64
C ARG A 111 6.37 -4.30 2.21
N ARG A 112 6.49 -4.23 3.54
CA ARG A 112 7.77 -4.00 4.23
C ARG A 112 8.73 -5.17 4.02
N LYS A 113 8.27 -6.41 4.22
CA LYS A 113 9.08 -7.62 3.97
C LYS A 113 9.52 -7.72 2.51
N ASP A 114 8.62 -7.43 1.57
CA ASP A 114 8.94 -7.42 0.14
C ASP A 114 9.99 -6.36 -0.20
N ALA A 115 9.93 -5.19 0.45
CA ALA A 115 10.94 -4.13 0.27
C ALA A 115 12.30 -4.56 0.82
N GLU A 116 12.34 -5.11 2.03
CA GLU A 116 13.57 -5.65 2.65
C GLU A 116 14.21 -6.74 1.77
N GLN A 117 13.40 -7.63 1.18
CA GLN A 117 13.89 -8.64 0.24
C GLN A 117 14.47 -8.04 -1.04
N ARG A 118 13.80 -7.02 -1.62
CA ARG A 118 14.34 -6.31 -2.79
C ARG A 118 15.66 -5.63 -2.46
N ASP A 119 15.77 -4.99 -1.30
CA ASP A 119 17.00 -4.31 -0.88
C ASP A 119 18.16 -5.30 -0.72
N MET A 120 17.92 -6.48 -0.15
CA MET A 120 18.93 -7.55 -0.08
C MET A 120 19.39 -8.00 -1.47
N LEU A 121 18.46 -8.18 -2.42
CA LEU A 121 18.80 -8.53 -3.80
C LEU A 121 19.61 -7.42 -4.50
N PHE A 122 19.22 -6.16 -4.29
CA PHE A 122 19.97 -5.01 -4.83
C PHE A 122 21.39 -4.95 -4.28
N GLN A 123 21.59 -5.20 -2.98
CA GLN A 123 22.92 -5.25 -2.38
C GLN A 123 23.77 -6.37 -2.99
N SER A 124 23.21 -7.58 -3.16
CA SER A 124 23.90 -8.71 -3.79
C SER A 124 24.30 -8.40 -5.24
N LEU A 125 23.37 -7.88 -6.05
CA LEU A 125 23.63 -7.52 -7.44
C LEU A 125 24.66 -6.39 -7.56
N SER A 126 24.62 -5.41 -6.65
CA SER A 126 25.62 -4.35 -6.61
C SER A 126 27.01 -4.91 -6.31
N GLN A 127 27.12 -5.83 -5.36
CA GLN A 127 28.39 -6.48 -5.02
C GLN A 127 28.92 -7.33 -6.19
N GLU A 128 28.05 -8.09 -6.86
CA GLU A 128 28.43 -8.86 -8.05
C GLU A 128 28.89 -7.95 -9.19
N THR A 129 28.20 -6.83 -9.41
CA THR A 129 28.57 -5.85 -10.43
C THR A 129 29.96 -5.26 -10.16
N GLU A 130 30.24 -4.89 -8.91
CA GLU A 130 31.55 -4.37 -8.54
C GLU A 130 32.65 -5.45 -8.67
N ASN A 131 32.36 -6.69 -8.29
CA ASN A 131 33.26 -7.82 -8.49
C ASN A 131 33.59 -8.04 -9.97
N LEU A 132 32.58 -7.97 -10.86
CA LEU A 132 32.77 -8.08 -12.30
C LEU A 132 33.58 -6.92 -12.87
N LYS A 133 33.33 -5.70 -12.40
CA LYS A 133 34.11 -4.51 -12.77
C LYS A 133 35.59 -4.65 -12.38
N ASN A 134 35.88 -5.18 -11.19
CA ASN A 134 37.25 -5.44 -10.75
C ASN A 134 37.93 -6.53 -11.59
N LYS A 135 37.22 -7.61 -11.92
CA LYS A 135 37.71 -8.66 -12.83
C LYS A 135 37.99 -8.10 -14.22
N LEU A 136 37.08 -7.29 -14.77
CA LEU A 136 37.25 -6.64 -16.07
C LEU A 136 38.49 -5.74 -16.07
N THR A 137 38.66 -4.90 -15.05
CA THR A 137 39.83 -4.04 -14.90
C THR A 137 41.13 -4.85 -14.89
N THR A 138 41.13 -5.99 -14.20
CA THR A 138 42.28 -6.92 -14.14
C THR A 138 42.58 -7.52 -15.52
N VAL A 139 41.56 -7.98 -16.24
CA VAL A 139 41.72 -8.54 -17.59
C VAL A 139 42.20 -7.46 -18.57
N SER A 140 41.63 -6.26 -18.52
CA SER A 140 42.04 -5.14 -19.36
C SER A 140 43.50 -4.76 -19.11
N ALA A 141 43.95 -4.70 -17.86
CA ALA A 141 45.36 -4.43 -17.54
C ALA A 141 46.28 -5.54 -18.08
N ARG A 142 45.86 -6.81 -18.02
CA ARG A 142 46.61 -7.93 -18.58
C ARG A 142 46.68 -7.86 -20.11
N CYS A 143 45.60 -7.53 -20.79
CA CYS A 143 45.58 -7.33 -22.24
C CYS A 143 46.52 -6.21 -22.66
N GLN A 144 46.48 -5.06 -21.99
CA GLN A 144 47.39 -3.94 -22.26
C GLN A 144 48.86 -4.33 -22.06
N SER A 145 49.17 -5.11 -21.00
CA SER A 145 50.54 -5.61 -20.78
C SER A 145 51.00 -6.51 -21.92
N LEU A 146 50.13 -7.41 -22.41
CA LEU A 146 50.44 -8.27 -23.54
C LEU A 146 50.61 -7.48 -24.84
N GLU A 147 49.80 -6.44 -25.06
CA GLU A 147 49.96 -5.54 -26.21
C GLU A 147 51.30 -4.80 -26.17
N THR A 148 51.74 -4.31 -25.01
CA THR A 148 53.05 -3.65 -24.87
C THR A 148 54.24 -4.61 -25.01
N GLN A 149 54.04 -5.91 -24.81
CA GLN A 149 55.09 -6.93 -24.99
C GLN A 149 55.30 -7.32 -26.44
N VAL A 150 54.41 -6.94 -27.36
CA VAL A 150 54.58 -7.14 -28.80
C VAL A 150 55.07 -5.82 -29.40
N PRO A 151 56.36 -5.68 -29.74
CA PRO A 151 56.86 -4.47 -30.38
C PRO A 151 56.07 -4.20 -31.67
N PRO A 152 55.63 -2.95 -31.92
CA PRO A 152 54.97 -2.58 -33.16
C PRO A 152 55.78 -2.94 -34.41
N ALA A 153 57.12 -2.94 -34.28
CA ALA A 153 58.06 -3.34 -35.31
C ALA A 153 57.98 -4.84 -35.65
N ASP A 154 57.78 -5.71 -34.65
CA ASP A 154 57.67 -7.15 -34.87
C ASP A 154 56.34 -7.50 -35.54
N LEU A 155 55.25 -6.80 -35.18
CA LEU A 155 53.95 -6.99 -35.83
C LEU A 155 53.96 -6.51 -37.29
N ALA A 156 54.62 -5.38 -37.57
CA ALA A 156 54.80 -4.87 -38.93
C ALA A 156 55.66 -5.82 -39.79
N LEU A 157 56.77 -6.33 -39.22
CA LEU A 157 57.64 -7.29 -39.89
C LEU A 157 56.89 -8.58 -40.25
N VAL A 158 56.10 -9.11 -39.31
CA VAL A 158 55.29 -10.32 -39.56
C VAL A 158 54.22 -10.05 -40.64
N GLN A 159 53.61 -8.87 -40.66
CA GLN A 159 52.69 -8.49 -41.73
C GLN A 159 53.37 -8.40 -43.10
N ASP A 160 54.58 -7.84 -43.18
CA ASP A 160 55.35 -7.78 -44.41
C ASP A 160 55.76 -9.17 -44.89
N GLN A 161 56.22 -10.02 -43.99
CA GLN A 161 56.56 -11.41 -44.29
C GLN A 161 55.35 -12.20 -44.78
N LEU A 162 54.16 -11.97 -44.21
CA LEU A 162 52.93 -12.60 -44.67
C LEU A 162 52.54 -12.13 -46.07
N ARG A 163 52.69 -10.84 -46.37
CA ARG A 163 52.43 -10.29 -47.72
C ARG A 163 53.38 -10.91 -48.76
N ASP A 164 54.68 -10.96 -48.47
CA ASP A 164 55.67 -11.56 -49.36
C ASP A 164 55.42 -13.07 -49.56
N ALA A 165 55.05 -13.79 -48.49
CA ALA A 165 54.71 -15.21 -48.58
C ALA A 165 53.47 -15.45 -49.46
N LEU A 166 52.45 -14.59 -49.35
CA LEU A 166 51.24 -14.67 -50.19
C LEU A 166 51.55 -14.37 -51.66
N GLU A 167 52.37 -13.35 -51.93
CA GLU A 167 52.78 -13.01 -53.29
C GLU A 167 53.59 -14.15 -53.93
N LYS A 168 54.55 -14.72 -53.20
CA LYS A 168 55.29 -15.90 -53.66
C LYS A 168 54.39 -17.10 -53.88
N ASN A 169 53.40 -17.32 -53.01
CA ASN A 169 52.44 -18.42 -53.19
C ASN A 169 51.66 -18.26 -54.50
N GLN A 170 51.23 -17.03 -54.82
CA GLN A 170 50.58 -16.72 -56.09
C GLN A 170 51.50 -16.96 -57.29
N GLN A 171 52.78 -16.61 -57.20
CA GLN A 171 53.77 -16.90 -58.23
C GLN A 171 53.98 -18.40 -58.43
N TRP A 172 54.04 -19.18 -57.33
CA TRP A 172 54.15 -20.63 -57.38
C TRP A 172 52.94 -21.28 -58.05
N LEU A 173 51.73 -20.78 -57.81
CA LEU A 173 50.51 -21.23 -58.49
C LEU A 173 50.60 -21.04 -60.01
N VAL A 174 51.05 -19.87 -60.47
CA VAL A 174 51.23 -19.59 -61.90
C VAL A 174 52.31 -20.48 -62.52
N TYR A 175 53.42 -20.64 -61.80
CA TYR A 175 54.51 -21.51 -62.24
C TYR A 175 54.08 -22.97 -62.36
N ASP A 176 53.31 -23.48 -61.39
CA ASP A 176 52.80 -24.85 -61.40
C ASP A 176 51.85 -25.07 -62.58
N GLN A 177 50.94 -24.14 -62.84
CA GLN A 177 50.04 -24.18 -64.01
C GLN A 177 50.82 -24.22 -65.34
N GLN A 178 51.89 -23.43 -65.44
CA GLN A 178 52.76 -23.41 -66.62
C GLN A 178 53.51 -24.73 -66.77
N ARG A 179 54.00 -25.31 -65.67
CA ARG A 179 54.64 -26.62 -65.66
C ARG A 179 53.68 -27.73 -66.07
N GLU A 180 52.44 -27.73 -65.56
CA GLU A 180 51.44 -28.70 -65.98
C GLU A 180 51.19 -28.63 -67.49
N THR A 181 51.02 -27.42 -68.03
CA THR A 181 50.81 -27.21 -69.47
C THR A 181 52.01 -27.74 -70.28
N TYR A 182 53.24 -27.47 -69.82
CA TYR A 182 54.44 -27.98 -70.44
C TYR A 182 54.49 -29.52 -70.42
N VAL A 183 54.25 -30.15 -69.25
CA VAL A 183 54.24 -31.60 -69.12
C VAL A 183 53.17 -32.23 -70.00
N GLN A 184 51.97 -31.65 -70.07
CA GLN A 184 50.92 -32.09 -70.99
C GLN A 184 51.36 -32.03 -72.46
N SER A 185 52.07 -30.97 -72.87
CA SER A 185 52.60 -30.85 -74.22
C SER A 185 53.68 -31.90 -74.53
N VAL A 186 54.55 -32.20 -73.57
CA VAL A 186 55.58 -33.25 -73.70
C VAL A 186 54.92 -34.62 -73.79
N LEU A 187 53.91 -34.91 -72.96
CA LEU A 187 53.15 -36.15 -73.01
C LEU A 187 52.43 -36.31 -74.35
N ALA A 188 51.79 -35.26 -74.86
CA ALA A 188 51.14 -35.28 -76.17
C ALA A 188 52.15 -35.58 -77.29
N ARG A 189 53.33 -34.97 -77.25
CA ARG A 189 54.39 -35.24 -78.21
C ARG A 189 54.95 -36.66 -78.09
N SER A 190 55.13 -37.16 -76.86
CA SER A 190 55.55 -38.54 -76.62
C SER A 190 54.53 -39.53 -77.17
N MET A 191 53.22 -39.31 -76.96
CA MET A 191 52.17 -40.15 -77.54
C MET A 191 52.17 -40.11 -79.07
N GLU A 192 52.37 -38.93 -79.67
CA GLU A 192 52.49 -38.79 -81.12
C GLU A 192 53.69 -39.58 -81.66
N LEU A 193 54.84 -39.48 -80.99
CA LEU A 193 56.04 -40.23 -81.35
C LEU A 193 55.88 -41.73 -81.12
N GLU A 194 55.20 -42.16 -80.05
CA GLU A 194 54.85 -43.55 -79.79
C GLU A 194 53.91 -44.09 -80.87
N GLN A 195 52.95 -43.30 -81.33
CA GLN A 195 52.06 -43.68 -82.42
C GLN A 195 52.83 -43.82 -83.74
N GLN A 196 53.75 -42.88 -84.03
CA GLN A 196 54.64 -42.97 -85.18
C GLN A 196 55.56 -44.20 -85.07
N LEU A 197 56.09 -44.50 -83.88
CA LEU A 197 56.87 -45.70 -83.60
C LEU A 197 56.03 -46.97 -83.68
N ALA A 198 54.77 -46.95 -83.29
CA ALA A 198 53.87 -48.10 -83.39
C ALA A 198 53.52 -48.37 -84.85
N GLN A 199 53.30 -47.33 -85.65
CA GLN A 199 53.12 -47.45 -87.11
C GLN A 199 54.41 -47.93 -87.79
N ALA A 200 55.57 -47.41 -87.40
CA ALA A 200 56.88 -47.87 -87.87
C ALA A 200 57.19 -49.30 -87.40
N LYS A 201 56.83 -49.67 -86.17
CA LYS A 201 56.92 -51.03 -85.64
C LYS A 201 55.95 -51.96 -86.33
N GLN A 202 54.74 -51.55 -86.70
CA GLN A 202 53.82 -52.37 -87.49
C GLN A 202 54.38 -52.62 -88.91
N GLN A 203 55.23 -51.73 -89.41
CA GLN A 203 56.08 -51.95 -90.59
C GLN A 203 57.36 -52.78 -90.28
N GLN A 204 57.74 -52.91 -89.02
CA GLN A 204 58.98 -53.53 -88.52
C GLN A 204 58.75 -54.73 -87.58
N THR A 205 57.54 -55.32 -87.49
CA THR A 205 57.29 -56.54 -86.71
C THR A 205 57.71 -57.78 -87.51
N LYS A 206 59.01 -57.83 -87.82
CA LYS A 206 59.84 -58.99 -87.51
C LYS A 206 60.85 -58.51 -86.46
N GLN A 207 60.82 -59.15 -85.28
CA GLN A 207 61.71 -58.95 -84.11
C GLN A 207 61.37 -57.71 -83.24
N GLU A 208 61.41 -57.72 -81.91
CA GLU A 208 61.58 -58.71 -80.82
C GLU A 208 61.14 -57.98 -79.52
N ALA A 209 60.78 -58.72 -78.46
CA ALA A 209 60.31 -58.18 -77.17
C ALA A 209 61.41 -58.25 -76.09
N GLY A 210 61.50 -57.22 -75.24
CA GLY A 210 62.42 -57.15 -74.10
C GLY A 210 61.69 -56.90 -72.76
N SER A 211 62.11 -57.59 -71.70
CA SER A 211 61.39 -57.79 -70.43
C SER A 211 61.59 -56.72 -69.34
N ASP A 212 62.33 -55.63 -69.59
CA ASP A 212 62.60 -54.59 -68.57
C ASP A 212 61.43 -53.62 -68.35
N ALA A 213 60.55 -53.41 -69.35
CA ALA A 213 59.44 -52.46 -69.25
C ALA A 213 58.37 -52.87 -68.23
N GLN A 214 58.32 -54.13 -67.83
CA GLN A 214 57.24 -54.68 -67.01
C GLN A 214 57.46 -54.48 -65.50
N ALA A 215 58.71 -54.31 -65.06
CA ALA A 215 59.04 -53.96 -63.67
C ALA A 215 58.77 -52.47 -63.39
N GLU A 216 59.14 -51.60 -64.32
CA GLU A 216 58.90 -50.14 -64.25
C GLU A 216 57.39 -49.83 -64.19
N LEU A 217 56.59 -50.49 -65.04
CA LEU A 217 55.13 -50.36 -65.08
C LEU A 217 54.46 -50.81 -63.77
N LYS A 218 55.01 -51.83 -63.12
CA LYS A 218 54.51 -52.33 -61.84
C LYS A 218 54.82 -51.35 -60.71
N SER A 219 56.03 -50.80 -60.68
CA SER A 219 56.44 -49.74 -59.75
C SER A 219 55.57 -48.49 -59.87
N GLN A 220 55.29 -48.04 -61.10
CA GLN A 220 54.42 -46.88 -61.34
C GLN A 220 52.97 -47.13 -60.89
N ARG A 221 52.42 -48.34 -61.13
CA ARG A 221 51.08 -48.70 -60.64
C ARG A 221 50.98 -48.65 -59.13
N GLU A 222 51.97 -49.19 -58.42
CA GLU A 222 52.00 -49.14 -56.96
C GLU A 222 52.11 -47.70 -56.44
N GLN A 223 52.85 -46.83 -57.14
CA GLN A 223 52.95 -45.42 -56.78
C GLN A 223 51.61 -44.67 -57.00
N VAL A 224 50.90 -44.93 -58.09
CA VAL A 224 49.56 -44.36 -58.34
C VAL A 224 48.55 -44.81 -57.29
N THR A 225 48.56 -46.09 -56.90
CA THR A 225 47.67 -46.59 -55.84
C THR A 225 47.92 -45.90 -54.50
N ARG A 226 49.20 -45.72 -54.12
CA ARG A 226 49.56 -45.00 -52.88
C ARG A 226 49.05 -43.56 -52.88
N VAL A 227 49.23 -42.83 -53.98
CA VAL A 227 48.75 -41.45 -54.11
C VAL A 227 47.21 -41.39 -54.09
N GLN A 228 46.52 -42.36 -54.70
CA GLN A 228 45.06 -42.47 -54.62
C GLN A 228 44.57 -42.70 -53.19
N GLU A 229 45.22 -43.58 -52.42
CA GLU A 229 44.89 -43.83 -51.02
C GLU A 229 45.10 -42.59 -50.15
N GLU A 230 46.20 -41.87 -50.34
CA GLU A 230 46.48 -40.61 -49.64
C GLU A 230 45.47 -39.52 -50.00
N THR A 231 45.09 -39.41 -51.28
CA THR A 231 44.08 -38.45 -51.75
C THR A 231 42.72 -38.73 -51.11
N LEU A 232 42.29 -40.00 -51.08
CA LEU A 232 41.05 -40.40 -50.41
C LEU A 232 41.09 -40.16 -48.90
N ALA A 233 42.24 -40.36 -48.26
CA ALA A 233 42.41 -40.07 -46.84
C ALA A 233 42.33 -38.58 -46.54
N LEU A 234 42.92 -37.73 -47.38
CA LEU A 234 42.82 -36.27 -47.29
C LEU A 234 41.38 -35.79 -47.53
N GLN A 235 40.70 -36.35 -48.53
CA GLN A 235 39.30 -36.03 -48.81
C GLN A 235 38.40 -36.36 -47.62
N ARG A 236 38.55 -37.53 -46.99
CA ARG A 236 37.82 -37.87 -45.76
C ARG A 236 38.10 -36.88 -44.62
N ARG A 237 39.34 -36.46 -44.43
CA ARG A 237 39.70 -35.45 -43.42
C ARG A 237 39.07 -34.10 -43.72
N TYR A 238 38.98 -33.71 -44.98
CA TYR A 238 38.32 -32.49 -45.41
C TYR A 238 36.81 -32.55 -45.14
N GLU A 239 36.14 -33.65 -45.50
CA GLU A 239 34.71 -33.86 -45.23
C GLU A 239 34.35 -33.79 -43.75
N VAL A 240 35.19 -34.38 -42.88
CA VAL A 240 35.05 -34.27 -41.42
C VAL A 240 35.15 -32.81 -40.97
N LYS A 241 36.17 -32.08 -41.43
CA LYS A 241 36.32 -30.65 -41.09
C LYS A 241 35.14 -29.81 -41.60
N CYS A 242 34.63 -30.06 -42.80
CA CYS A 242 33.45 -29.37 -43.32
C CYS A 242 32.20 -29.64 -42.46
N SER A 243 32.05 -30.86 -41.98
CA SER A 243 30.95 -31.26 -41.10
C SER A 243 31.07 -30.57 -39.72
N GLU A 244 32.28 -30.52 -39.16
CA GLU A 244 32.56 -29.80 -37.91
C GLU A 244 32.27 -28.30 -38.04
N LEU A 245 32.75 -27.65 -39.11
CA LEU A 245 32.48 -26.24 -39.39
C LEU A 245 30.98 -25.95 -39.53
N SER A 246 30.26 -26.83 -40.23
CA SER A 246 28.80 -26.72 -40.36
C SER A 246 28.10 -26.83 -38.99
N SER A 247 28.56 -27.74 -38.13
CA SER A 247 28.04 -27.86 -36.76
C SER A 247 28.30 -26.61 -35.93
N PHE A 248 29.49 -26.00 -36.05
CA PHE A 248 29.81 -24.75 -35.36
C PHE A 248 28.95 -23.59 -35.83
N LEU A 249 28.72 -23.46 -37.14
CA LEU A 249 27.86 -22.42 -37.71
C LEU A 249 26.42 -22.55 -37.20
N MET A 250 25.86 -23.76 -37.18
CA MET A 250 24.51 -24.00 -36.66
C MET A 250 24.38 -23.60 -35.19
N LYS A 251 25.36 -23.97 -34.35
CA LYS A 251 25.38 -23.60 -32.92
C LYS A 251 25.50 -22.10 -32.71
N TYR A 252 26.31 -21.42 -33.54
CA TYR A 252 26.44 -19.97 -33.48
C TYR A 252 25.13 -19.28 -33.87
N GLU A 253 24.47 -19.74 -34.93
CA GLU A 253 23.20 -19.19 -35.37
C GLU A 253 22.09 -19.40 -34.31
N GLU A 254 22.04 -20.58 -33.69
CA GLU A 254 21.13 -20.86 -32.56
C GLU A 254 21.40 -19.92 -31.39
N LYS A 255 22.66 -19.76 -30.97
CA LYS A 255 23.03 -18.80 -29.91
C LYS A 255 22.69 -17.36 -30.26
N SER A 256 22.85 -16.98 -31.52
CA SER A 256 22.45 -15.65 -32.01
C SER A 256 20.93 -15.45 -31.90
N LYS A 257 20.13 -16.46 -32.24
CA LYS A 257 18.66 -16.42 -32.11
C LYS A 257 18.22 -16.37 -30.65
N GLU A 258 18.86 -17.14 -29.77
CA GLU A 258 18.62 -17.11 -28.32
C GLU A 258 18.90 -15.73 -27.74
N LEU A 259 20.02 -15.10 -28.11
CA LEU A 259 20.38 -13.76 -27.65
C LEU A 259 19.35 -12.71 -28.07
N GLU A 260 18.93 -12.74 -29.34
CA GLU A 260 17.92 -11.80 -29.85
C GLU A 260 16.56 -12.04 -29.17
N GLY A 261 16.19 -13.30 -28.94
CA GLY A 261 15.00 -13.67 -28.17
C GLY A 261 15.04 -13.13 -26.74
N ALA A 262 16.17 -13.28 -26.03
CA ALA A 262 16.35 -12.77 -24.68
C ALA A 262 16.28 -11.23 -24.64
N LYS A 263 16.88 -10.55 -25.62
CA LYS A 263 16.82 -9.09 -25.75
C LYS A 263 15.39 -8.59 -25.97
N MET A 264 14.64 -9.25 -26.85
CA MET A 264 13.24 -8.91 -27.10
C MET A 264 12.36 -9.17 -25.87
N GLN A 265 12.60 -10.27 -25.15
CA GLN A 265 11.91 -10.59 -23.89
C GLN A 265 12.14 -9.50 -22.83
N LEU A 266 13.38 -9.01 -22.69
CA LEU A 266 13.72 -7.92 -21.77
C LEU A 266 12.98 -6.63 -22.14
N GLN A 267 12.96 -6.27 -23.43
CA GLN A 267 12.28 -5.08 -23.90
C GLN A 267 10.77 -5.14 -23.64
N VAL A 268 10.13 -6.28 -23.93
CA VAL A 268 8.70 -6.50 -23.62
C VAL A 268 8.44 -6.39 -22.13
N ASN A 269 9.29 -6.98 -21.28
CA ASN A 269 9.12 -6.91 -19.83
C ASN A 269 9.21 -5.46 -19.29
N MET A 270 10.16 -4.68 -19.82
CA MET A 270 10.29 -3.25 -19.47
C MET A 270 9.06 -2.45 -19.88
N LEU A 271 8.57 -2.65 -21.11
CA LEU A 271 7.37 -1.97 -21.60
C LEU A 271 6.13 -2.35 -20.80
N GLN A 272 5.96 -3.63 -20.47
CA GLN A 272 4.86 -4.11 -19.65
C GLN A 272 4.88 -3.50 -18.25
N LYS A 273 6.05 -3.44 -17.60
CA LYS A 273 6.21 -2.78 -16.29
C LYS A 273 5.89 -1.29 -16.35
N SER A 274 6.40 -0.59 -17.37
CA SER A 274 6.12 0.84 -17.57
C SER A 274 4.62 1.08 -17.77
N PHE A 275 3.96 0.24 -18.57
CA PHE A 275 2.52 0.35 -18.84
C PHE A 275 1.68 0.15 -17.56
N LEU A 276 2.02 -0.85 -16.75
CA LEU A 276 1.34 -1.08 -15.47
C LEU A 276 1.51 0.09 -14.50
N SER A 277 2.74 0.62 -14.38
CA SER A 277 3.03 1.78 -13.55
C SER A 277 2.24 3.02 -14.01
N GLN A 278 2.20 3.28 -15.31
CA GLN A 278 1.46 4.42 -15.87
C GLN A 278 -0.05 4.29 -15.61
N ASN A 279 -0.60 3.07 -15.72
CA ASN A 279 -2.01 2.82 -15.44
C ASN A 279 -2.34 2.98 -13.94
N GLU A 280 -1.45 2.59 -13.04
CA GLU A 280 -1.61 2.86 -11.60
C GLU A 280 -1.59 4.36 -11.30
N GLU A 281 -0.68 5.10 -11.92
CA GLU A 281 -0.60 6.56 -11.78
C GLU A 281 -1.85 7.26 -12.31
N GLN A 282 -2.34 6.87 -13.50
CA GLN A 282 -3.59 7.39 -14.06
C GLN A 282 -4.79 7.13 -13.13
N ARG A 283 -4.88 5.93 -12.53
CA ARG A 283 -5.93 5.64 -11.54
C ARG A 283 -5.83 6.51 -10.30
N ARG A 284 -4.60 6.78 -9.82
CA ARG A 284 -4.38 7.67 -8.67
C ARG A 284 -4.76 9.11 -8.99
N ILE A 285 -4.41 9.61 -10.18
CA ILE A 285 -4.79 10.95 -10.64
C ILE A 285 -6.32 11.07 -10.70
N ALA A 286 -7.00 10.11 -11.34
CA ALA A 286 -8.46 10.12 -11.44
C ALA A 286 -9.16 10.13 -10.05
N ALA A 287 -8.63 9.37 -9.09
CA ALA A 287 -9.15 9.37 -7.73
C ALA A 287 -8.96 10.72 -7.02
N LEU A 288 -7.80 11.37 -7.19
CA LEU A 288 -7.55 12.70 -6.64
C LEU A 288 -8.44 13.76 -7.29
N GLU A 289 -8.63 13.70 -8.61
CA GLU A 289 -9.53 14.59 -9.34
C GLU A 289 -10.97 14.46 -8.81
N GLN A 290 -11.45 13.23 -8.59
CA GLN A 290 -12.76 12.99 -8.01
C GLN A 290 -12.86 13.57 -6.59
N GLN A 291 -11.82 13.41 -5.76
CA GLN A 291 -11.79 13.95 -4.41
C GLN A 291 -11.83 15.49 -4.41
N ILE A 292 -11.09 16.13 -5.31
CA ILE A 292 -11.09 17.59 -5.48
C ILE A 292 -12.48 18.08 -5.91
N GLN A 293 -13.14 17.37 -6.81
CA GLN A 293 -14.51 17.72 -7.23
C GLN A 293 -15.52 17.58 -6.09
N LEU A 294 -15.42 16.52 -5.30
CA LEU A 294 -16.30 16.32 -4.14
C LEU A 294 -16.07 17.42 -3.09
N SER A 295 -14.82 17.73 -2.76
CA SER A 295 -14.52 18.80 -1.80
C SER A 295 -14.95 20.18 -2.28
N ALA A 296 -14.81 20.47 -3.59
CA ALA A 296 -15.32 21.70 -4.18
C ALA A 296 -16.85 21.79 -4.08
N LYS A 297 -17.56 20.69 -4.29
CA LYS A 297 -19.02 20.63 -4.15
C LYS A 297 -19.45 20.82 -2.71
N ASP A 298 -18.79 20.17 -1.76
CA ASP A 298 -19.08 20.30 -0.34
C ASP A 298 -18.84 21.74 0.14
N PHE A 299 -17.79 22.39 -0.36
CA PHE A 299 -17.52 23.80 -0.08
C PHE A 299 -18.62 24.73 -0.59
N GLU A 300 -19.11 24.53 -1.82
CA GLU A 300 -20.23 25.33 -2.35
C GLU A 300 -21.53 25.09 -1.57
N ASN A 301 -21.80 23.85 -1.13
CA ASN A 301 -22.95 23.56 -0.26
C ASN A 301 -22.84 24.30 1.07
N GLU A 302 -21.67 24.24 1.73
CA GLU A 302 -21.45 24.92 3.01
C GLU A 302 -21.57 26.44 2.87
N LYS A 303 -21.15 27.00 1.73
CA LYS A 303 -21.33 28.42 1.40
C LYS A 303 -22.81 28.79 1.28
N ILE A 304 -23.62 27.96 0.62
CA ILE A 304 -25.07 28.15 0.53
C ILE A 304 -25.71 28.11 1.92
N ASP A 305 -25.34 27.11 2.73
CA ASP A 305 -25.84 26.98 4.11
C ASP A 305 -25.47 28.18 4.97
N ARG A 306 -24.22 28.67 4.85
CA ARG A 306 -23.74 29.87 5.53
C ARG A 306 -24.54 31.10 5.13
N GLN A 307 -24.81 31.29 3.84
CA GLN A 307 -25.64 32.39 3.35
C GLN A 307 -27.07 32.30 3.88
N SER A 308 -27.64 31.10 3.92
CA SER A 308 -28.97 30.84 4.50
C SER A 308 -29.02 31.21 5.99
N MET A 309 -28.04 30.76 6.77
CA MET A 309 -27.94 31.09 8.20
C MET A 309 -27.73 32.59 8.43
N GLN A 310 -26.91 33.25 7.60
CA GLN A 310 -26.73 34.70 7.65
C GLN A 310 -28.05 35.44 7.38
N HIS A 311 -28.84 34.98 6.41
CA HIS A 311 -30.16 35.53 6.13
C HIS A 311 -31.12 35.36 7.32
N GLN A 312 -31.15 34.16 7.94
CA GLN A 312 -31.95 33.90 9.13
C GLN A 312 -31.54 34.80 10.30
N LEU A 313 -30.24 34.97 10.54
CA LEU A 313 -29.72 35.87 11.57
C LEU A 313 -30.18 37.31 11.34
N HIS A 314 -30.11 37.79 10.09
CA HIS A 314 -30.57 39.14 9.74
C HIS A 314 -32.07 39.31 10.01
N LYS A 315 -32.88 38.28 9.75
CA LYS A 315 -34.31 38.27 10.06
C LYS A 315 -34.55 38.35 11.57
N VAL A 316 -33.85 37.55 12.37
CA VAL A 316 -33.96 37.57 13.84
C VAL A 316 -33.55 38.94 14.41
N LEU A 317 -32.43 39.50 13.94
CA LEU A 317 -31.98 40.84 14.36
C LEU A 317 -33.01 41.94 14.03
N LYS A 318 -33.69 41.82 12.88
CA LYS A 318 -34.77 42.74 12.50
C LYS A 318 -35.97 42.64 13.45
N GLU A 319 -36.39 41.43 13.82
CA GLU A 319 -37.48 41.23 14.78
C GLU A 319 -37.09 41.67 16.20
N LEU A 320 -35.85 41.41 16.64
CA LEU A 320 -35.35 41.91 17.93
C LEU A 320 -35.36 43.44 17.98
N ARG A 321 -34.99 44.12 16.88
CA ARG A 321 -35.06 45.59 16.81
C ARG A 321 -36.51 46.07 16.94
N LYS A 322 -37.46 45.46 16.24
CA LYS A 322 -38.89 45.78 16.38
C LYS A 322 -39.40 45.56 17.80
N ALA A 323 -39.03 44.43 18.44
CA ALA A 323 -39.42 44.13 19.81
C ALA A 323 -38.86 45.19 20.78
N ARG A 324 -37.60 45.59 20.60
CA ARG A 324 -36.99 46.67 21.39
C ARG A 324 -37.71 48.01 21.19
N ASP A 325 -38.07 48.36 19.95
CA ASP A 325 -38.84 49.58 19.66
C ASP A 325 -40.24 49.54 20.30
N GLN A 326 -40.88 48.37 20.35
CA GLN A 326 -42.15 48.17 21.04
C GLN A 326 -42.00 48.33 22.56
N ILE A 327 -40.96 47.76 23.17
CA ILE A 327 -40.64 47.94 24.59
C ILE A 327 -40.44 49.43 24.91
N ALA A 328 -39.62 50.14 24.13
CA ALA A 328 -39.37 51.56 24.33
C ALA A 328 -40.67 52.40 24.24
N LYS A 329 -41.57 52.07 23.31
CA LYS A 329 -42.89 52.70 23.22
C LYS A 329 -43.74 52.43 24.46
N LEU A 330 -43.79 51.18 24.94
CA LEU A 330 -44.52 50.80 26.15
C LEU A 330 -43.94 51.45 27.42
N GLU A 331 -42.62 51.59 27.51
CA GLU A 331 -41.93 52.29 28.60
C GLU A 331 -42.24 53.80 28.58
N SER A 332 -42.25 54.42 27.40
CA SER A 332 -42.65 55.82 27.26
C SER A 332 -44.13 56.06 27.62
N ALA A 333 -45.00 55.09 27.39
CA ALA A 333 -46.42 55.14 27.74
C ALA A 333 -46.68 54.86 29.24
N LYS A 334 -45.72 54.23 29.94
CA LYS A 334 -45.79 53.91 31.38
C LYS A 334 -45.23 55.01 32.29
N GLN A 335 -44.65 56.09 31.75
CA GLN A 335 -44.32 57.27 32.55
C GLN A 335 -45.61 57.98 32.97
N PRO A 336 -46.00 58.00 34.26
CA PRO A 336 -47.08 58.85 34.73
C PRO A 336 -46.57 60.29 34.82
N ASN A 337 -47.42 61.25 34.47
CA ASN A 337 -47.28 62.67 34.76
C ASN A 337 -46.63 62.92 36.13
N ALA A 338 -45.36 63.33 36.13
CA ALA A 338 -44.72 63.94 37.30
C ALA A 338 -45.19 65.39 37.44
N ARG A 339 -46.35 65.56 38.07
CA ARG A 339 -46.60 66.70 38.98
C ARG A 339 -47.14 66.08 40.26
N PHE A 340 -46.32 66.02 41.30
CA PHE A 340 -46.66 66.27 42.70
C PHE A 340 -45.46 65.89 43.58
N SER A 341 -45.12 66.79 44.49
CA SER A 341 -43.96 66.75 45.38
C SER A 341 -44.20 65.90 46.65
N GLU A 342 -43.10 65.24 47.10
CA GLU A 342 -42.71 64.90 48.49
C GLU A 342 -43.51 63.86 49.32
N PRO A 343 -42.98 63.34 50.46
CA PRO A 343 -41.61 62.90 50.82
C PRO A 343 -41.59 61.53 51.56
N SER A 344 -40.50 60.74 51.49
CA SER A 344 -40.10 59.73 52.54
C SER A 344 -38.86 58.97 52.05
N SER A 345 -37.66 59.20 52.62
CA SER A 345 -37.05 58.54 53.78
C SER A 345 -36.58 57.08 53.54
N TYR A 346 -35.27 56.89 53.76
CA TYR A 346 -34.48 55.65 53.84
C TYR A 346 -34.31 54.81 52.57
N ASN A 347 -33.21 55.06 51.85
CA ASN A 347 -32.14 54.07 51.62
C ASN A 347 -30.98 54.75 50.88
N ARG A 348 -30.03 55.31 51.65
CA ARG A 348 -28.75 55.82 51.15
C ARG A 348 -27.67 54.79 51.49
N LEU A 349 -27.56 53.75 50.66
CA LEU A 349 -26.34 52.95 50.55
C LEU A 349 -26.10 52.63 49.07
N GLU A 350 -25.01 53.22 48.58
CA GLU A 350 -24.10 52.70 47.55
C GLU A 350 -24.70 52.26 46.20
N PHE A 351 -24.81 53.22 45.28
CA PHE A 351 -24.76 52.93 43.85
C PHE A 351 -23.38 53.32 43.36
N GLU A 352 -22.52 52.31 43.17
CA GLU A 352 -21.18 52.44 42.64
C GLU A 352 -21.26 52.88 41.17
N ARG A 353 -20.93 54.15 40.98
CA ARG A 353 -20.86 54.86 39.72
C ARG A 353 -19.56 54.48 39.04
N LEU A 354 -19.56 53.43 38.22
CA LEU A 354 -18.51 53.26 37.20
C LEU A 354 -19.02 53.85 35.89
N THR A 355 -18.69 55.13 35.73
CA THR A 355 -18.66 55.86 34.47
C THR A 355 -17.86 55.07 33.44
N ILE A 356 -18.48 54.87 32.28
CA ILE A 356 -17.82 54.49 31.04
C ILE A 356 -16.81 55.59 30.74
N ASP A 357 -15.53 55.30 30.95
CA ASP A 357 -14.44 56.12 30.45
C ASP A 357 -13.97 55.50 29.13
N ASP A 358 -14.03 56.33 28.08
CA ASP A 358 -13.71 56.00 26.71
C ASP A 358 -12.21 56.28 26.53
N THR A 359 -11.38 55.26 26.74
CA THR A 359 -9.93 55.34 26.47
C THR A 359 -9.43 54.08 25.76
N LEU A 360 -9.25 54.22 24.45
CA LEU A 360 -8.14 53.68 23.64
C LEU A 360 -7.38 52.45 24.18
N GLY A 361 -7.53 51.30 23.51
CA GLY A 361 -6.48 50.28 23.39
C GLY A 361 -6.86 48.86 23.83
N PRO A 362 -6.46 47.81 23.10
CA PRO A 362 -7.24 46.59 22.96
C PRO A 362 -6.80 45.48 23.91
N THR A 363 -7.72 44.93 24.69
CA THR A 363 -7.50 43.63 25.35
C THR A 363 -8.72 42.73 25.13
N SER A 364 -8.63 41.91 24.09
CA SER A 364 -9.43 40.69 23.94
C SER A 364 -9.08 39.69 25.06
N PRO A 365 -10.04 39.00 25.69
CA PRO A 365 -9.75 37.84 26.51
C PRO A 365 -9.64 36.60 25.61
N SER A 366 -8.51 36.47 24.92
CA SER A 366 -8.10 35.23 24.27
C SER A 366 -6.92 34.65 25.04
N LYS A 367 -7.19 33.97 26.16
CA LYS A 367 -6.25 33.01 26.75
C LYS A 367 -6.64 31.61 26.30
N VAL A 368 -6.49 31.36 25.01
CA VAL A 368 -6.03 30.04 24.56
C VAL A 368 -4.52 30.14 24.63
N THR A 369 -3.92 29.47 25.60
CA THR A 369 -2.47 29.32 25.71
C THR A 369 -1.97 28.80 24.35
N ASN A 370 -1.25 29.62 23.60
CA ASN A 370 -0.66 29.24 22.33
C ASN A 370 0.40 28.16 22.61
N LEU A 371 0.03 26.88 22.50
CA LEU A 371 0.90 25.71 22.69
C LEU A 371 2.14 25.69 21.78
N LEU A 372 2.21 26.58 20.78
CA LEU A 372 3.37 26.73 19.90
C LEU A 372 4.48 27.60 20.50
N ASP A 373 4.21 28.39 21.53
CA ASP A 373 5.19 29.31 22.13
C ASP A 373 6.16 28.61 23.12
N GLU A 374 5.88 27.35 23.46
CA GLU A 374 6.76 26.50 24.30
C GLU A 374 7.62 25.50 23.50
N SER A 375 7.53 25.52 22.16
CA SER A 375 8.31 24.64 21.29
C SER A 375 9.44 25.40 20.60
N PHE A 376 10.64 24.81 20.61
CA PHE A 376 11.83 25.36 19.95
C PHE A 376 12.22 24.46 18.77
N LEU A 377 12.57 25.09 17.66
CA LEU A 377 13.14 24.46 16.47
C LEU A 377 14.64 24.74 16.46
N GLU A 378 15.44 23.77 16.06
CA GLU A 378 16.89 23.89 16.02
C GLU A 378 17.42 23.89 14.59
N CYS A 379 18.46 24.69 14.33
CA CYS A 379 19.22 24.57 13.09
C CYS A 379 20.00 23.24 13.07
N PRO A 380 19.86 22.41 12.02
CA PRO A 380 20.53 21.11 11.95
C PRO A 380 22.07 21.19 11.88
N LYS A 381 22.64 22.33 11.47
CA LYS A 381 24.11 22.51 11.34
C LYS A 381 24.75 23.07 12.62
N CYS A 382 24.19 24.14 13.20
CA CYS A 382 24.80 24.82 14.35
C CYS A 382 24.04 24.66 15.68
N ARG A 383 22.87 23.99 15.66
CA ARG A 383 21.97 23.80 16.82
C ARG A 383 21.47 25.08 17.48
N ALA A 384 21.52 26.22 16.79
CA ALA A 384 20.88 27.44 17.26
C ALA A 384 19.37 27.22 17.41
N THR A 385 18.82 27.57 18.58
CA THR A 385 17.43 27.35 18.94
C THR A 385 16.57 28.57 18.62
N TYR A 386 15.40 28.34 18.05
CA TYR A 386 14.45 29.38 17.66
C TYR A 386 13.05 28.99 18.14
N PRO A 387 12.27 29.91 18.74
CA PRO A 387 10.88 29.64 19.03
C PRO A 387 10.11 29.28 17.75
N THR A 388 9.20 28.32 17.81
CA THR A 388 8.36 27.92 16.66
C THR A 388 7.54 29.11 16.11
N SER A 389 7.19 30.06 16.97
CA SER A 389 6.57 31.34 16.57
C SER A 389 7.44 32.19 15.63
N ARG A 390 8.76 31.96 15.61
CA ARG A 390 9.77 32.65 14.77
C ARG A 390 10.43 31.74 13.72
N HIS A 391 9.73 30.73 13.22
CA HIS A 391 10.26 29.80 12.19
C HIS A 391 10.84 30.48 10.93
N ARG A 392 10.35 31.67 10.55
CA ARG A 392 10.93 32.44 9.42
C ARG A 392 12.37 32.89 9.68
N GLU A 393 12.71 33.25 10.91
CA GLU A 393 14.07 33.64 11.30
C GLU A 393 15.01 32.42 11.25
N LEU A 394 14.52 31.24 11.65
CA LEU A 394 15.26 29.98 11.51
C LEU A 394 15.52 29.63 10.04
N LEU A 395 14.54 29.78 9.14
CA LEU A 395 14.73 29.50 7.71
C LEU A 395 15.80 30.41 7.10
N ALA A 396 15.73 31.72 7.38
CA ALA A 396 16.76 32.66 6.94
C ALA A 396 18.14 32.29 7.53
N HIS A 397 18.19 31.89 8.80
CA HIS A 397 19.42 31.40 9.42
C HIS A 397 19.95 30.13 8.73
N ILE A 398 19.09 29.17 8.38
CA ILE A 398 19.47 27.93 7.69
C ILE A 398 20.05 28.24 6.30
N ASP A 399 19.50 29.22 5.58
CA ASP A 399 20.02 29.62 4.26
C ASP A 399 21.47 30.13 4.34
N PHE A 400 21.81 30.92 5.37
CA PHE A 400 23.19 31.35 5.62
C PHE A 400 24.05 30.27 6.24
N CYS A 401 23.47 29.41 7.08
CA CYS A 401 24.21 28.39 7.78
C CYS A 401 24.57 27.25 6.84
N LEU A 402 23.73 26.87 5.86
CA LEU A 402 24.01 25.79 4.91
C LEU A 402 24.86 26.20 3.70
N ALA A 403 25.02 27.50 3.45
CA ALA A 403 26.12 28.02 2.63
C ALA A 403 27.48 27.69 3.27
#